data_AF-A0AA48I8S4-F1
#
_entry.id   AF-A0AA48I8S4-F1
#
_cell.length_a   1.000
_cell.length_b   1.000
_cell.length_c   1.000
_cell.angle_alpha   90.00
_cell.angle_beta   90.00
_cell.angle_gamma   90.00
#
_symmetry.space_group_name_H-M   'P 1'
#
loop_
_entity.id
_entity.type
_entity.pdbx_description
1 polymer ?
#
loop_
_entity_poly.entity_id
_entity_poly.type
_entity_poly.pdbx_seq_one_letter_code
_entity_poly.pdbx_strand_id
1 'polypeptide(L)'
;MSTGVRTVNLERARKVALSHLTSKPSNKFVHKTQGRVPKFKGRGFVHLKDRIPRFNIIKGDRVRMTVGAPKDKFNDADAGLISGYKVYTVADVDKTTNRVYLEGLTNRRANSPRPLPADFDSLSPETQKEWTEQKNWVATQRPVQYSNVQLCVEEAGAESVFATRVSTSPPVFDRATNRFVWERFAAKTSAPTANPVDKLKGQLRIPWPVVEASKPEAPTAQDTPKSVAMRTTLKLAAPTDVPATLVPNSLRAPAPSDQTWANKYIFQPNARAQGALQAAMPLYLSEELSPRFSRAKKQSGWTARRTAEAEARAVAVKAAVDAWVASGKDKGLSELLSNDLINLAGVQIRPRTENEVGEVAGRAFDEEIRLARREVKHHAAAGRVFKDGQWVAGDKGIKLEAKRARKERKARKTLERLQSLTLEDAKNQVVPPDVRKVGA
;
A
#
# COMPACT_ATOMS: atom_id res chain seq x y z
N MET A 1 34.94 6.16 11.91
CA MET A 1 34.93 4.86 12.62
C MET A 1 34.90 5.17 14.11
N SER A 2 33.79 4.86 14.80
CA SER A 2 33.59 5.23 16.21
C SER A 2 33.73 3.99 17.08
N THR A 3 34.78 3.96 17.91
CA THR A 3 35.13 2.84 18.79
C THR A 3 34.36 2.96 20.12
N GLY A 4 33.25 2.24 20.22
CA GLY A 4 32.48 2.11 21.45
C GLY A 4 33.11 1.09 22.40
N VAL A 5 33.89 1.56 23.36
CA VAL A 5 34.36 0.76 24.50
C VAL A 5 33.23 0.67 25.52
N ARG A 6 32.67 -0.53 25.69
CA ARG A 6 31.73 -0.87 26.77
C ARG A 6 32.54 -1.17 28.03
N THR A 7 32.44 -0.32 29.05
CA THR A 7 32.85 -0.67 30.40
C THR A 7 31.75 -1.50 31.07
N VAL A 8 32.17 -2.63 31.61
CA VAL A 8 31.37 -3.59 32.37
C VAL A 8 31.75 -3.43 33.83
N ASN A 9 30.72 -3.36 34.68
CA ASN A 9 30.71 -3.62 36.13
C ASN A 9 31.62 -2.80 37.05
N LEU A 10 30.99 -1.98 37.88
CA LEU A 10 31.36 -1.79 39.28
C LEU A 10 30.08 -1.76 40.13
N GLU A 11 29.85 -2.89 40.79
CA GLU A 11 29.42 -3.06 42.19
C GLU A 11 28.47 -2.00 42.76
N ARG A 12 27.21 -2.33 43.07
CA ARG A 12 26.81 -3.10 44.26
C ARG A 12 27.40 -2.56 45.57
N ALA A 13 27.38 -1.24 45.77
CA ALA A 13 27.54 -0.62 47.08
C ALA A 13 26.28 0.19 47.48
N ARG A 14 25.65 -0.24 48.58
CA ARG A 14 24.76 0.53 49.47
C ARG A 14 23.67 1.40 48.82
N LYS A 15 22.54 0.77 48.47
CA LYS A 15 21.23 1.46 48.52
C LYS A 15 20.77 1.58 49.98
N VAL A 16 21.44 2.44 50.74
CA VAL A 16 20.83 3.03 51.94
C VAL A 16 19.84 4.06 51.42
N ALA A 17 18.57 3.90 51.77
CA ALA A 17 17.49 4.77 51.38
C ALA A 17 17.67 6.17 52.00
N LEU A 18 18.39 7.07 51.31
CA LEU A 18 18.43 8.51 51.58
C LEU A 18 17.14 9.21 51.09
N SER A 19 15.97 8.57 51.25
CA SER A 19 14.67 9.13 50.88
C SER A 19 14.16 10.18 51.87
N HIS A 20 14.87 10.41 52.97
CA HIS A 20 14.48 11.32 54.06
C HIS A 20 15.27 12.64 54.09
N LEU A 21 16.26 12.85 53.22
CA LEU A 21 17.14 14.04 53.30
C LEU A 21 16.89 15.15 52.27
N THR A 22 16.02 14.97 51.27
CA THR A 22 15.40 16.10 50.56
C THR A 22 14.12 15.62 49.87
N SER A 23 12.94 15.94 50.42
CA SER A 23 11.72 15.94 49.63
C SER A 23 11.80 17.12 48.65
N LYS A 24 12.43 16.90 47.50
CA LYS A 24 12.39 17.91 46.43
C LYS A 24 10.91 18.11 46.06
N PRO A 25 10.35 19.34 46.12
CA PRO A 25 8.98 19.57 45.69
C PRO A 25 8.83 19.04 44.28
N SER A 26 7.72 18.38 43.96
CA SER A 26 7.49 17.73 42.67
C SER A 26 7.72 18.73 41.55
N ASN A 27 8.93 18.71 41.00
CA ASN A 27 9.34 19.72 40.06
C ASN A 27 8.56 19.44 38.77
N LYS A 28 7.67 20.37 38.38
CA LYS A 28 6.78 20.27 37.20
C LYS A 28 7.53 19.97 35.89
N PHE A 29 8.86 20.05 35.92
CA PHE A 29 9.77 19.77 34.82
C PHE A 29 10.39 18.37 34.83
N VAL A 30 10.34 17.60 35.94
CA VAL A 30 10.99 16.27 36.03
C VAL A 30 10.13 15.16 35.40
N HIS A 31 8.81 15.37 35.25
CA HIS A 31 7.91 14.46 34.56
C HIS A 31 7.30 15.00 33.27
N LYS A 32 7.80 16.12 32.72
CA LYS A 32 7.56 16.43 31.31
C LYS A 32 8.43 15.50 30.48
N THR A 33 8.03 14.22 30.37
CA THR A 33 8.31 13.47 29.15
C THR A 33 7.96 14.40 28.01
N GLN A 34 8.91 14.74 27.14
CA GLN A 34 8.60 15.45 25.91
C GLN A 34 7.35 14.76 25.36
N GLY A 35 6.22 15.48 25.27
CA GLY A 35 4.95 14.87 24.90
C GLY A 35 5.22 13.95 23.72
N ARG A 36 4.73 12.70 23.76
CA ARG A 36 5.18 11.52 22.97
C ARG A 36 5.38 11.72 21.46
N VAL A 37 5.03 12.88 20.95
CA VAL A 37 5.41 13.38 19.65
C VAL A 37 5.81 14.85 19.86
N PRO A 38 7.03 15.29 19.47
CA PRO A 38 7.24 16.72 19.29
C PRO A 38 6.09 17.19 18.40
N LYS A 39 5.26 18.11 18.89
CA LYS A 39 4.31 18.86 18.05
C LYS A 39 5.15 19.79 17.17
N PHE A 40 6.00 19.20 16.33
CA PHE A 40 6.53 19.85 15.17
C PHE A 40 5.27 20.13 14.35
N LYS A 41 4.71 21.32 14.51
CA LYS A 41 3.84 21.94 13.51
C LYS A 41 4.69 22.24 12.26
N GLY A 42 5.51 21.27 11.84
CA GLY A 42 6.17 21.28 10.55
C GLY A 42 5.09 21.38 9.51
N ARG A 43 5.41 22.09 8.44
CA ARG A 43 4.54 22.30 7.27
C ARG A 43 3.79 21.00 7.00
N GLY A 44 2.47 21.03 7.17
CA GLY A 44 1.64 19.81 7.30
C GLY A 44 1.93 18.84 6.17
N PHE A 45 2.71 17.81 6.46
CA PHE A 45 2.97 16.73 5.53
C PHE A 45 1.64 16.02 5.31
N VAL A 46 1.15 16.04 4.08
CA VAL A 46 -0.10 15.36 3.75
C VAL A 46 0.22 13.91 3.43
N HIS A 47 -0.47 12.99 4.10
CA HIS A 47 -0.32 11.56 3.86
C HIS A 47 -0.67 11.23 2.40
N LEU A 48 -0.03 10.23 1.77
CA LEU A 48 -0.20 9.95 0.33
C LEU A 48 -1.67 9.75 -0.09
N LYS A 49 -2.50 9.23 0.81
CA LYS A 49 -3.94 9.02 0.60
C LYS A 49 -4.75 10.33 0.52
N ASP A 50 -4.29 11.38 1.20
CA ASP A 50 -4.96 12.67 1.30
C ASP A 50 -4.34 13.71 0.33
N ARG A 51 -3.28 13.33 -0.37
CA ARG A 51 -2.70 14.15 -1.44
C ARG A 51 -3.65 14.18 -2.62
N ILE A 52 -3.76 15.35 -3.24
CA ILE A 52 -4.57 15.49 -4.44
C ILE A 52 -3.88 14.71 -5.56
N PRO A 53 -4.47 13.62 -6.08
CA PRO A 53 -3.79 12.76 -7.05
C PRO A 53 -3.64 13.46 -8.41
N ARG A 54 -4.57 14.35 -8.74
CA ARG A 54 -4.66 15.06 -10.01
C ARG A 54 -4.84 16.54 -9.73
N PHE A 55 -3.73 17.28 -9.78
CA PHE A 55 -3.76 18.74 -9.63
C PHE A 55 -4.29 19.38 -10.90
N ASN A 56 -5.32 20.21 -10.78
CA ASN A 56 -5.85 20.98 -11.91
C ASN A 56 -5.15 22.32 -12.06
N ILE A 57 -4.18 22.65 -11.21
CA ILE A 57 -3.43 23.91 -11.22
C ILE A 57 -1.94 23.55 -11.33
N ILE A 58 -1.24 24.19 -12.27
CA ILE A 58 0.20 24.04 -12.50
C ILE A 58 0.89 25.40 -12.53
N LYS A 59 2.22 25.38 -12.53
CA LYS A 59 3.04 26.60 -12.71
C LYS A 59 2.64 27.33 -14.00
N GLY A 60 2.48 28.65 -13.90
CA GLY A 60 2.05 29.53 -15.00
C GLY A 60 0.53 29.69 -15.13
N ASP A 61 -0.27 28.88 -14.41
CA ASP A 61 -1.72 29.14 -14.36
C ASP A 61 -2.01 30.47 -13.66
N ARG A 62 -3.10 31.11 -14.06
CA ARG A 62 -3.61 32.31 -13.41
C ARG A 62 -4.75 31.93 -12.47
N VAL A 63 -4.73 32.44 -11.25
CA VAL A 63 -5.71 32.11 -10.21
C VAL A 63 -6.09 33.34 -9.38
N ARG A 64 -7.29 33.33 -8.80
CA ARG A 64 -7.65 34.24 -7.70
C ARG A 64 -7.68 33.52 -6.36
N MET A 65 -7.54 34.27 -5.28
CA MET A 65 -7.74 33.78 -3.92
C MET A 65 -9.20 33.97 -3.47
N THR A 66 -9.81 32.92 -2.94
CA THR A 66 -11.18 32.99 -2.36
C THR A 66 -11.15 33.38 -0.89
N VAL A 67 -10.14 32.92 -0.15
CA VAL A 67 -9.98 33.12 1.29
C VAL A 67 -8.67 33.86 1.57
N GLY A 68 -8.73 34.88 2.43
CA GLY A 68 -7.57 35.69 2.80
C GLY A 68 -7.93 37.11 3.23
N ALA A 69 -6.92 37.91 3.52
CA ALA A 69 -7.08 39.33 3.80
C ALA A 69 -7.60 40.07 2.55
N PRO A 70 -8.47 41.09 2.69
CA PRO A 70 -8.99 41.85 1.55
C PRO A 70 -7.92 42.35 0.58
N LYS A 71 -6.79 42.86 1.10
CA LYS A 71 -5.61 43.28 0.32
C LYS A 71 -4.98 42.21 -0.57
N ASP A 72 -5.15 40.93 -0.19
CA ASP A 72 -4.62 39.80 -0.96
C ASP A 72 -5.66 39.31 -1.97
N LYS A 73 -6.95 39.59 -1.77
CA LYS A 73 -8.06 39.07 -2.59
C LYS A 73 -8.47 40.02 -3.72
N PHE A 74 -8.50 41.31 -3.44
CA PHE A 74 -9.03 42.34 -4.33
C PHE A 74 -7.90 43.25 -4.82
N ASN A 75 -8.12 43.92 -5.96
CA ASN A 75 -7.15 44.89 -6.47
C ASN A 75 -7.03 46.07 -5.52
N ASP A 76 -8.19 46.61 -5.09
CA ASP A 76 -8.29 47.63 -4.06
C ASP A 76 -8.93 47.05 -2.80
N ALA A 77 -8.24 47.17 -1.66
CA ALA A 77 -8.71 46.60 -0.40
C ALA A 77 -10.02 47.24 0.08
N ASP A 78 -10.20 48.55 -0.18
CA ASP A 78 -11.31 49.35 0.33
C ASP A 78 -12.56 49.24 -0.56
N ALA A 79 -12.39 49.22 -1.89
CA ALA A 79 -13.50 49.03 -2.83
C ALA A 79 -13.99 47.58 -2.89
N GLY A 80 -13.19 46.62 -2.40
CA GLY A 80 -13.59 45.23 -2.23
C GLY A 80 -14.02 44.58 -3.55
N LEU A 81 -15.24 44.02 -3.58
CA LEU A 81 -15.77 43.29 -4.73
C LEU A 81 -15.90 44.16 -5.99
N ILE A 82 -16.08 45.47 -5.85
CA ILE A 82 -16.27 46.41 -6.97
C ILE A 82 -14.98 46.56 -7.78
N SER A 83 -13.81 46.56 -7.13
CA SER A 83 -12.50 46.60 -7.81
C SER A 83 -12.14 45.29 -8.53
N GLY A 84 -12.93 44.25 -8.30
CA GLY A 84 -12.70 42.89 -8.75
C GLY A 84 -11.58 42.18 -8.02
N TYR A 85 -11.38 40.92 -8.40
CA TYR A 85 -10.40 40.04 -7.76
C TYR A 85 -9.02 40.26 -8.34
N LYS A 86 -8.02 40.19 -7.45
CA LYS A 86 -6.62 40.18 -7.85
C LYS A 86 -6.26 38.82 -8.45
N VAL A 87 -5.69 38.86 -9.65
CA VAL A 87 -5.22 37.69 -10.38
C VAL A 87 -3.74 37.48 -10.08
N TYR A 88 -3.38 36.25 -9.73
CA TYR A 88 -2.02 35.82 -9.45
C TYR A 88 -1.58 34.76 -10.43
N THR A 89 -0.33 34.85 -10.87
CA THR A 89 0.34 33.74 -11.57
C THR A 89 0.86 32.74 -10.55
N VAL A 90 0.66 31.45 -10.82
CA VAL A 90 1.17 30.37 -9.99
C VAL A 90 2.66 30.18 -10.24
N ALA A 91 3.48 30.46 -9.24
CA ALA A 91 4.94 30.32 -9.30
C ALA A 91 5.36 28.84 -9.20
N ASP A 92 4.77 28.10 -8.26
CA ASP A 92 5.08 26.70 -8.02
C ASP A 92 3.93 25.98 -7.28
N VAL A 93 3.93 24.65 -7.34
CA VAL A 93 2.92 23.80 -6.72
C VAL A 93 3.59 22.67 -5.93
N ASP A 94 3.46 22.72 -4.61
CA ASP A 94 3.92 21.65 -3.74
C ASP A 94 2.83 20.58 -3.56
N LYS A 95 3.00 19.50 -4.33
CA LYS A 95 2.11 18.32 -4.32
C LYS A 95 2.21 17.51 -3.03
N THR A 96 3.24 17.69 -2.22
CA THR A 96 3.42 16.95 -0.96
C THR A 96 2.61 17.55 0.18
N THR A 97 2.36 18.86 0.14
CA THR A 97 1.58 19.59 1.15
C THR A 97 0.24 20.10 0.66
N ASN A 98 -0.13 19.83 -0.61
CA ASN A 98 -1.32 20.38 -1.28
C ASN A 98 -1.37 21.91 -1.26
N ARG A 99 -0.23 22.55 -1.52
CA ARG A 99 -0.10 24.02 -1.49
C ARG A 99 0.38 24.59 -2.81
N VAL A 100 -0.06 25.81 -3.08
CA VAL A 100 0.24 26.59 -4.27
C VAL A 100 0.98 27.85 -3.82
N TYR A 101 2.05 28.19 -4.55
CA TYR A 101 2.81 29.41 -4.35
C TYR A 101 2.45 30.40 -5.45
N LEU A 102 2.09 31.61 -5.05
CA LEU A 102 1.62 32.66 -5.95
C LEU A 102 2.68 33.75 -6.06
N GLU A 103 2.89 34.26 -7.27
CA GLU A 103 3.78 35.38 -7.52
C GLU A 103 3.26 36.65 -6.83
N GLY A 104 4.15 37.48 -6.27
CA GLY A 104 3.77 38.69 -5.53
C GLY A 104 3.17 38.46 -4.14
N LEU A 105 2.69 37.25 -3.82
CA LEU A 105 2.16 36.93 -2.48
C LEU A 105 3.29 36.48 -1.54
N THR A 106 3.89 37.44 -0.84
CA THR A 106 5.03 37.18 0.05
C THR A 106 4.71 37.48 1.51
N ASN A 107 5.32 36.70 2.41
CA ASN A 107 5.40 37.00 3.83
C ASN A 107 6.82 37.44 4.16
N ARG A 108 6.95 38.47 5.00
CA ARG A 108 8.24 38.80 5.63
C ARG A 108 8.55 37.73 6.66
N ARG A 109 9.62 36.97 6.45
CA ARG A 109 10.13 36.00 7.42
C ARG A 109 11.49 36.44 7.91
N ALA A 110 11.73 36.24 9.20
CA ALA A 110 13.05 36.44 9.76
C ALA A 110 14.01 35.47 9.06
N ASN A 111 15.00 36.02 8.39
CA ASN A 111 16.08 35.23 7.84
C ASN A 111 16.95 34.76 9.00
N SER A 112 17.35 33.49 9.02
CA SER A 112 18.39 33.07 9.96
C SER A 112 19.68 33.75 9.51
N PRO A 113 20.29 34.63 10.33
CA PRO A 113 21.56 35.23 9.96
C PRO A 113 22.54 34.09 9.68
N ARG A 114 23.23 34.17 8.55
CA ARG A 114 24.22 33.15 8.20
C ARG A 114 25.37 33.29 9.19
N PRO A 115 25.93 32.19 9.72
CA PRO A 115 27.09 32.29 10.60
C PRO A 115 28.25 32.92 9.83
N LEU A 116 29.00 33.81 10.48
CA LEU A 116 30.14 34.47 9.85
C LEU A 116 31.15 33.40 9.39
N PRO A 117 31.71 33.51 8.17
CA PRO A 117 32.80 32.65 7.72
C PRO A 117 34.00 32.74 8.66
N ALA A 118 34.78 31.66 8.77
CA ALA A 118 36.00 31.65 9.60
C ALA A 118 37.03 32.69 9.12
N ASP A 119 37.05 32.96 7.81
CA ASP A 119 38.00 33.87 7.17
C ASP A 119 37.45 35.30 7.02
N PHE A 120 36.45 35.71 7.82
CA PHE A 120 35.72 36.98 7.68
C PHE A 120 36.64 38.21 7.59
N ASP A 121 37.68 38.26 8.42
CA ASP A 121 38.62 39.39 8.48
C ASP A 121 39.50 39.51 7.24
N SER A 122 39.66 38.42 6.48
CA SER A 122 40.43 38.39 5.24
C SER A 122 39.62 38.70 3.98
N LEU A 123 38.29 38.80 4.11
CA LEU A 123 37.40 39.12 2.99
C LEU A 123 37.51 40.60 2.59
N SER A 124 37.10 40.90 1.35
CA SER A 124 37.01 42.28 0.90
C SER A 124 36.01 43.07 1.76
N PRO A 125 36.23 44.38 1.97
CA PRO A 125 35.36 45.20 2.81
C PRO A 125 33.91 45.28 2.29
N GLU A 126 33.70 45.09 0.98
CA GLU A 126 32.36 45.01 0.38
C GLU A 126 31.63 43.73 0.81
N THR A 127 32.32 42.58 0.75
CA THR A 127 31.75 41.31 1.19
C THR A 127 31.52 41.31 2.70
N GLN A 128 32.41 41.91 3.49
CA GLN A 128 32.20 42.09 4.94
C GLN A 128 30.91 42.87 5.24
N LYS A 129 30.65 43.96 4.49
CA LYS A 129 29.39 44.72 4.61
C LYS A 129 28.18 43.87 4.28
N GLU A 130 28.21 43.07 3.22
CA GLU A 130 27.09 42.18 2.87
C GLU A 130 26.73 41.20 3.99
N TRP A 131 27.74 40.69 4.71
CA TRP A 131 27.56 39.80 5.85
C TRP A 131 27.06 40.52 7.10
N THR A 132 27.50 41.76 7.31
CA THR A 132 27.12 42.57 8.47
C THR A 132 25.72 43.17 8.31
N GLU A 133 25.36 43.57 7.08
CA GLU A 133 24.08 44.20 6.71
C GLU A 133 23.05 43.19 6.20
N GLN A 134 23.21 41.89 6.53
CA GLN A 134 22.23 40.88 6.12
C GLN A 134 20.84 41.30 6.57
N LYS A 135 19.94 41.52 5.61
CA LYS A 135 18.55 41.87 5.90
C LYS A 135 17.97 40.76 6.77
N ASN A 136 17.61 41.13 8.00
CA ASN A 136 16.93 40.24 8.94
C ASN A 136 15.62 39.70 8.39
N TRP A 137 15.07 40.29 7.32
CA TRP A 137 13.79 39.89 6.74
C TRP A 137 13.93 39.65 5.24
N VAL A 138 13.57 38.43 4.81
CA VAL A 138 13.48 38.06 3.40
C VAL A 138 12.01 37.82 3.04
N ALA A 139 11.57 38.41 1.93
CA ALA A 139 10.25 38.15 1.37
C ALA A 139 10.22 36.71 0.84
N THR A 140 9.55 35.82 1.58
CA THR A 140 9.37 34.43 1.16
C THR A 140 7.97 34.26 0.62
N GLN A 141 7.80 33.54 -0.50
CA GLN A 141 6.47 33.24 -1.03
C GLN A 141 5.60 32.53 0.00
N ARG A 142 4.39 33.05 0.19
CA ARG A 142 3.44 32.51 1.16
C ARG A 142 2.72 31.32 0.52
N PRO A 143 2.75 30.13 1.16
CA PRO A 143 2.05 28.99 0.63
C PRO A 143 0.53 29.12 0.88
N VAL A 144 -0.27 28.92 -0.16
CA VAL A 144 -1.74 28.95 -0.12
C VAL A 144 -2.28 27.53 -0.28
N GLN A 145 -3.34 27.18 0.45
CA GLN A 145 -3.98 25.88 0.31
C GLN A 145 -4.69 25.79 -1.05
N TYR A 146 -4.55 24.65 -1.74
CA TYR A 146 -5.13 24.43 -3.07
C TYR A 146 -6.65 24.70 -3.15
N SER A 147 -7.40 24.44 -2.08
CA SER A 147 -8.86 24.70 -2.02
C SER A 147 -9.23 26.18 -2.01
N ASN A 148 -8.29 27.07 -1.71
CA ASN A 148 -8.54 28.51 -1.52
C ASN A 148 -8.23 29.32 -2.78
N VAL A 149 -8.00 28.65 -3.90
CA VAL A 149 -7.70 29.27 -5.19
C VAL A 149 -8.71 28.81 -6.25
N GLN A 150 -9.05 29.70 -7.18
CA GLN A 150 -9.89 29.41 -8.34
C GLN A 150 -9.16 29.80 -9.61
N LEU A 151 -9.21 28.94 -10.63
CA LEU A 151 -8.59 29.19 -11.94
C LEU A 151 -9.26 30.38 -12.63
N CYS A 152 -8.44 31.28 -13.14
CA CYS A 152 -8.86 32.33 -14.06
C CYS A 152 -9.00 31.72 -15.46
N VAL A 153 -10.15 31.96 -16.07
CA VAL A 153 -10.47 31.52 -17.43
C VAL A 153 -10.16 32.66 -18.40
N GLU A 154 -10.62 33.86 -18.06
CA GLU A 154 -10.51 35.06 -18.88
C GLU A 154 -10.09 36.21 -17.97
N GLU A 155 -9.03 36.91 -18.35
CA GLU A 155 -8.50 38.05 -17.60
C GLU A 155 -9.08 39.33 -18.21
N ALA A 156 -9.97 39.98 -17.47
CA ALA A 156 -10.62 41.24 -17.85
C ALA A 156 -10.62 42.23 -16.68
N GLY A 157 -9.54 42.24 -15.90
CA GLY A 157 -9.41 43.08 -14.70
C GLY A 157 -10.53 42.83 -13.70
N ALA A 158 -11.40 43.84 -13.50
CA ALA A 158 -12.54 43.73 -12.60
C ALA A 158 -13.58 42.68 -13.06
N GLU A 159 -13.70 42.48 -14.37
CA GLU A 159 -14.65 41.54 -15.00
C GLU A 159 -14.03 40.16 -15.28
N SER A 160 -12.87 39.87 -14.69
CA SER A 160 -12.20 38.58 -14.88
C SER A 160 -13.13 37.41 -14.54
N VAL A 161 -13.16 36.41 -15.42
CA VAL A 161 -14.02 35.23 -15.27
C VAL A 161 -13.22 34.09 -14.64
N PHE A 162 -13.80 33.47 -13.61
CA PHE A 162 -13.14 32.40 -12.87
C PHE A 162 -13.95 31.12 -12.90
N ALA A 163 -13.26 29.98 -12.87
CA ALA A 163 -13.88 28.67 -12.78
C ALA A 163 -14.27 28.38 -11.32
N THR A 164 -15.57 28.47 -11.02
CA THR A 164 -16.14 28.09 -9.71
C THR A 164 -16.06 26.58 -9.50
N ARG A 165 -16.28 25.80 -10.57
CA ARG A 165 -16.15 24.34 -10.56
C ARG A 165 -15.38 23.88 -11.80
N VAL A 166 -14.37 23.05 -11.57
CA VAL A 166 -13.53 22.47 -12.62
C VAL A 166 -13.88 20.98 -12.78
N SER A 167 -14.24 20.57 -13.99
CA SER A 167 -14.35 19.18 -14.41
C SER A 167 -13.10 18.78 -15.20
N THR A 168 -12.84 17.48 -15.29
CA THR A 168 -11.66 16.93 -15.96
C THR A 168 -12.04 15.79 -16.88
N SER A 169 -11.28 15.59 -17.96
CA SER A 169 -11.35 14.35 -18.74
C SER A 169 -10.74 13.18 -17.94
N PRO A 170 -11.05 11.93 -18.30
CA PRO A 170 -10.23 10.81 -17.85
C PRO A 170 -8.77 11.03 -18.26
N PRO A 171 -7.79 10.68 -17.40
CA PRO A 171 -6.38 10.82 -17.72
C PRO A 171 -5.97 9.80 -18.77
N VAL A 172 -5.28 10.28 -19.80
CA VAL A 172 -4.68 9.47 -20.86
C VAL A 172 -3.16 9.53 -20.70
N PHE A 173 -2.50 8.38 -20.77
CA PHE A 173 -1.04 8.35 -20.73
C PHE A 173 -0.48 8.74 -22.10
N ASP A 174 0.13 9.92 -22.18
CA ASP A 174 0.84 10.36 -23.37
C ASP A 174 2.27 9.80 -23.37
N ARG A 175 2.57 8.97 -24.37
CA ARG A 175 3.87 8.32 -24.52
C ARG A 175 4.97 9.29 -24.96
N ALA A 176 4.62 10.38 -25.64
CA ALA A 176 5.61 11.36 -26.09
C ALA A 176 6.19 12.13 -24.91
N THR A 177 5.32 12.55 -23.98
CA THR A 177 5.72 13.29 -22.77
C THR A 177 6.00 12.38 -21.56
N ASN A 178 5.70 11.08 -21.66
CA ASN A 178 5.75 10.09 -20.58
C ASN A 178 4.97 10.54 -19.33
N ARG A 179 3.82 11.18 -19.53
CA ARG A 179 3.00 11.77 -18.46
C ARG A 179 1.53 11.46 -18.68
N PHE A 180 0.78 11.38 -17.58
CA PHE A 180 -0.68 11.38 -17.66
C PHE A 180 -1.15 12.79 -17.98
N VAL A 181 -1.85 12.94 -19.09
CA VAL A 181 -2.45 14.20 -19.55
C VAL A 181 -3.96 14.06 -19.45
N TRP A 182 -4.63 15.10 -18.96
CA TRP A 182 -6.08 15.23 -19.00
C TRP A 182 -6.44 16.66 -19.35
N GLU A 183 -7.62 16.85 -19.89
CA GLU A 183 -8.16 18.17 -20.23
C GLU A 183 -8.97 18.73 -19.07
N ARG A 184 -8.92 20.05 -18.89
CA ARG A 184 -9.66 20.77 -17.86
C ARG A 184 -10.83 21.50 -18.51
N PHE A 185 -11.97 21.50 -17.84
CA PHE A 185 -13.16 22.22 -18.28
C PHE A 185 -13.73 23.02 -17.10
N ALA A 186 -14.22 24.23 -17.35
CA ALA A 186 -15.02 24.99 -16.41
C ALA A 186 -16.47 24.48 -16.50
N ALA A 187 -16.91 23.74 -15.48
CA ALA A 187 -18.29 23.28 -15.37
C ALA A 187 -19.24 24.40 -14.92
N LYS A 188 -18.71 25.38 -14.18
CA LYS A 188 -19.43 26.59 -13.77
C LYS A 188 -18.45 27.75 -13.69
N THR A 189 -18.73 28.84 -14.40
CA THR A 189 -17.98 30.09 -14.34
C THR A 189 -18.63 31.06 -13.34
N SER A 190 -17.87 32.06 -12.87
CA SER A 190 -18.39 33.12 -11.99
C SER A 190 -19.24 34.14 -12.73
N ALA A 191 -18.97 34.36 -14.01
CA ALA A 191 -19.67 35.26 -14.91
C ALA A 191 -19.78 34.62 -16.31
N PRO A 192 -20.65 35.13 -17.20
CA PRO A 192 -20.66 34.75 -18.61
C PRO A 192 -19.29 35.01 -19.25
N THR A 193 -18.87 34.17 -20.20
CA THR A 193 -17.59 34.33 -20.93
C THR A 193 -17.89 34.42 -22.42
N ALA A 194 -17.01 35.10 -23.17
CA ALA A 194 -17.05 35.12 -24.64
C ALA A 194 -16.41 33.88 -25.26
N ASN A 195 -15.66 33.09 -24.47
CA ASN A 195 -14.91 31.95 -24.98
C ASN A 195 -15.83 30.82 -25.48
N PRO A 196 -15.46 30.12 -26.56
CA PRO A 196 -16.29 29.08 -27.16
C PRO A 196 -16.46 27.90 -26.21
N VAL A 197 -17.72 27.58 -25.91
CA VAL A 197 -18.10 26.40 -25.12
C VAL A 197 -17.93 25.15 -25.99
N ASP A 198 -17.36 24.09 -25.43
CA ASP A 198 -17.24 22.80 -26.11
C ASP A 198 -18.64 22.21 -26.33
N LYS A 199 -19.03 22.03 -27.61
CA LYS A 199 -20.36 21.56 -28.02
C LYS A 199 -20.71 20.20 -27.42
N LEU A 200 -19.72 19.33 -27.20
CA LEU A 200 -19.98 17.96 -26.74
C LEU A 200 -20.34 17.89 -25.25
N LYS A 201 -19.70 18.74 -24.43
CA LYS A 201 -19.88 18.73 -22.98
C LYS A 201 -20.71 19.88 -22.45
N GLY A 202 -20.95 20.92 -23.26
CA GLY A 202 -21.54 22.17 -22.79
C GLY A 202 -20.68 22.87 -21.73
N GLN A 203 -19.36 22.65 -21.76
CA GLN A 203 -18.41 23.17 -20.77
C GLN A 203 -17.29 23.90 -21.47
N LEU A 204 -16.73 24.92 -20.81
CA LEU A 204 -15.66 25.71 -21.38
C LEU A 204 -14.31 25.04 -21.16
N ARG A 205 -13.54 24.79 -22.22
CA ARG A 205 -12.20 24.19 -22.10
C ARG A 205 -11.21 25.20 -21.52
N ILE A 206 -10.43 24.78 -20.52
CA ILE A 206 -9.32 25.57 -19.96
C ILE A 206 -8.00 24.94 -20.41
N PRO A 207 -7.26 25.55 -21.36
CA PRO A 207 -5.99 25.01 -21.82
C PRO A 207 -4.94 25.02 -20.71
N TRP A 208 -3.99 24.09 -20.74
CA TRP A 208 -2.82 24.15 -19.86
C TRP A 208 -1.89 25.30 -20.29
N PRO A 209 -1.26 26.02 -19.35
CA PRO A 209 -0.29 27.05 -19.69
C PRO A 209 0.90 26.43 -20.41
N VAL A 210 1.47 27.20 -21.35
CA VAL A 210 2.70 26.81 -22.04
C VAL A 210 3.85 26.97 -21.05
N VAL A 211 4.28 25.86 -20.46
CA VAL A 211 5.47 25.84 -19.59
C VAL A 211 6.67 25.61 -20.48
N GLU A 212 7.59 26.58 -20.50
CA GLU A 212 8.88 26.40 -21.14
C GLU A 212 9.57 25.16 -20.55
N ALA A 213 9.91 24.20 -21.41
CA ALA A 213 10.60 23.01 -20.97
C ALA A 213 11.94 23.44 -20.34
N SER A 214 12.18 23.02 -19.10
CA SER A 214 13.49 23.22 -18.47
C SER A 214 14.55 22.62 -19.40
N LYS A 215 15.53 23.44 -19.78
CA LYS A 215 16.69 22.94 -20.53
C LYS A 215 17.30 21.80 -19.71
N PRO A 216 17.50 20.61 -20.30
CA PRO A 216 18.16 19.52 -19.58
C PRO A 216 19.54 20.01 -19.13
N GLU A 217 19.96 19.56 -17.95
CA GLU A 217 21.31 19.81 -17.46
C GLU A 217 22.32 19.27 -18.47
N ALA A 218 23.47 19.94 -18.59
CA ALA A 218 24.53 19.48 -19.46
C ALA A 218 25.01 18.09 -18.99
N PRO A 219 25.30 17.15 -19.91
CA PRO A 219 25.72 15.81 -19.54
C PRO A 219 26.99 15.86 -18.69
N THR A 220 27.00 15.12 -17.59
CA THR A 220 28.16 14.95 -16.71
C THR A 220 29.12 13.91 -17.31
N ALA A 221 30.37 13.87 -16.86
CA ALA A 221 31.34 12.84 -17.29
C ALA A 221 30.91 11.39 -16.99
N GLN A 222 29.93 11.19 -16.09
CA GLN A 222 29.31 9.89 -15.80
C GLN A 222 28.18 9.52 -16.76
N ASP A 223 27.63 10.49 -17.50
CA ASP A 223 26.54 10.25 -18.43
C ASP A 223 27.06 9.66 -19.74
N THR A 224 26.31 8.69 -20.28
CA THR A 224 26.66 8.11 -21.57
C THR A 224 26.34 9.10 -22.69
N PRO A 225 27.29 9.45 -23.58
CA PRO A 225 27.01 10.36 -24.67
C PRO A 225 25.94 9.77 -25.60
N LYS A 226 25.07 10.62 -26.14
CA LYS A 226 23.94 10.20 -26.99
C LYS A 226 24.37 9.32 -28.15
N SER A 227 25.54 9.56 -28.74
CA SER A 227 26.10 8.75 -29.82
C SER A 227 26.36 7.30 -29.41
N VAL A 228 26.83 7.06 -28.18
CA VAL A 228 27.09 5.72 -27.65
C VAL A 228 25.79 5.03 -27.24
N ALA A 229 24.88 5.76 -26.59
CA ALA A 229 23.57 5.21 -26.19
C ALA A 229 22.69 4.81 -27.39
N MET A 230 22.76 5.56 -28.50
CA MET A 230 22.02 5.27 -29.73
C MET A 230 22.73 4.25 -30.64
N ARG A 231 23.96 3.82 -30.30
CA ARG A 231 24.70 2.84 -31.11
C ARG A 231 23.97 1.50 -31.06
N THR A 232 23.60 0.99 -32.23
CA THR A 232 22.95 -0.32 -32.37
C THR A 232 23.96 -1.42 -32.06
N THR A 233 23.96 -1.93 -30.83
CA THR A 233 24.87 -3.00 -30.39
C THR A 233 24.28 -4.40 -30.59
N LEU A 234 22.95 -4.52 -30.56
CA LEU A 234 22.25 -5.78 -30.73
C LEU A 234 22.00 -6.04 -32.22
N LYS A 235 22.75 -6.98 -32.79
CA LYS A 235 22.47 -7.55 -34.12
C LYS A 235 21.54 -8.75 -33.94
N LEU A 236 20.24 -8.52 -34.08
CA LEU A 236 19.28 -9.62 -34.17
C LEU A 236 19.36 -10.23 -35.58
N ALA A 237 19.20 -11.55 -35.68
CA ALA A 237 19.01 -12.21 -36.97
C ALA A 237 17.79 -11.60 -37.68
N ALA A 238 17.80 -11.60 -39.02
CA ALA A 238 16.67 -11.07 -39.76
C ALA A 238 15.39 -11.83 -39.35
N PRO A 239 14.22 -11.17 -39.27
CA PRO A 239 12.96 -11.83 -38.91
C PRO A 239 12.62 -13.03 -39.81
N THR A 240 13.18 -13.07 -41.03
CA THR A 240 13.05 -14.17 -42.00
C THR A 240 13.74 -15.46 -41.56
N ASP A 241 14.81 -15.35 -40.77
CA ASP A 241 15.63 -16.49 -40.35
C ASP A 241 15.09 -17.13 -39.06
N VAL A 242 14.13 -16.46 -38.40
CA VAL A 242 13.43 -16.98 -37.24
C VAL A 242 12.15 -17.67 -37.73
N PRO A 243 11.97 -18.98 -37.50
CA PRO A 243 10.73 -19.68 -37.80
C PRO A 243 9.52 -18.89 -37.30
N ALA A 244 8.53 -18.63 -38.16
CA ALA A 244 7.34 -17.85 -37.80
C ALA A 244 6.56 -18.46 -36.61
N THR A 245 6.73 -19.76 -36.37
CA THR A 245 6.17 -20.48 -35.21
C THR A 245 6.77 -20.04 -33.86
N LEU A 246 7.96 -19.44 -33.86
CA LEU A 246 8.67 -18.98 -32.66
C LEU A 246 8.45 -17.49 -32.37
N VAL A 247 8.01 -16.71 -33.36
CA VAL A 247 7.72 -15.29 -33.16
C VAL A 247 6.29 -15.17 -32.61
N PRO A 248 6.10 -14.66 -31.38
CA PRO A 248 4.75 -14.45 -30.89
C PRO A 248 4.02 -13.46 -31.79
N ASN A 249 2.89 -13.90 -32.37
CA ASN A 249 2.05 -13.08 -33.27
C ASN A 249 1.60 -11.75 -32.64
N SER A 250 1.68 -11.60 -31.32
CA SER A 250 1.48 -10.34 -30.62
C SER A 250 2.27 -10.29 -29.31
N LEU A 251 2.50 -9.09 -28.78
CA LEU A 251 3.07 -8.86 -27.43
C LEU A 251 2.29 -9.54 -26.29
N ARG A 252 1.06 -10.00 -26.55
CA ARG A 252 0.19 -10.70 -25.59
C ARG A 252 -0.06 -12.16 -25.96
N ALA A 253 0.62 -12.68 -26.98
CA ALA A 253 0.49 -14.09 -27.32
C ALA A 253 0.89 -14.92 -26.09
N PRO A 254 0.13 -15.96 -25.74
CA PRO A 254 0.53 -16.87 -24.68
C PRO A 254 1.90 -17.48 -25.02
N ALA A 255 2.63 -17.92 -23.99
CA ALA A 255 3.83 -18.70 -24.22
C ALA A 255 3.50 -19.89 -25.15
N PRO A 256 4.43 -20.29 -26.04
CA PRO A 256 4.16 -21.40 -26.94
C PRO A 256 3.79 -22.65 -26.13
N SER A 257 2.64 -23.26 -26.44
CA SER A 257 2.13 -24.44 -25.72
C SER A 257 3.00 -25.67 -25.91
N ASP A 258 3.73 -25.73 -27.03
CA ASP A 258 4.61 -26.83 -27.35
C ASP A 258 5.96 -26.69 -26.64
N GLN A 259 6.12 -27.44 -25.53
CA GLN A 259 7.34 -27.48 -24.72
C GLN A 259 8.46 -28.32 -25.35
N THR A 260 8.29 -28.90 -26.54
CA THR A 260 9.32 -29.74 -27.17
C THR A 260 10.64 -29.01 -27.35
N TRP A 261 10.61 -27.71 -27.66
CA TRP A 261 11.80 -26.87 -27.83
C TRP A 261 12.50 -26.59 -26.48
N ALA A 262 11.72 -26.30 -25.43
CA ALA A 262 12.24 -26.15 -24.07
C ALA A 262 12.89 -27.45 -23.58
N ASN A 263 12.23 -28.58 -23.80
CA ASN A 263 12.72 -29.91 -23.43
C ASN A 263 13.99 -30.28 -24.21
N LYS A 264 14.04 -30.03 -25.51
CA LYS A 264 15.26 -30.21 -26.31
C LYS A 264 16.41 -29.34 -25.78
N TYR A 265 16.16 -28.08 -25.42
CA TYR A 265 17.18 -27.20 -24.87
C TYR A 265 17.71 -27.66 -23.49
N ILE A 266 16.82 -28.09 -22.60
CA ILE A 266 17.18 -28.53 -21.23
C ILE A 266 17.88 -29.89 -21.27
N PHE A 267 17.27 -30.88 -21.94
CA PHE A 267 17.68 -32.28 -21.87
C PHE A 267 18.64 -32.73 -22.97
N GLN A 268 18.82 -31.96 -24.05
CA GLN A 268 19.75 -32.28 -25.15
C GLN A 268 20.79 -31.17 -25.31
N PRO A 269 21.95 -31.25 -24.61
CA PRO A 269 22.99 -30.21 -24.67
C PRO A 269 23.47 -29.90 -26.08
N ASN A 270 23.52 -30.91 -26.96
CA ASN A 270 23.95 -30.78 -28.35
C ASN A 270 22.99 -29.93 -29.19
N ALA A 271 21.70 -29.88 -28.83
CA ALA A 271 20.71 -29.07 -29.53
C ALA A 271 20.92 -27.56 -29.29
N ARG A 272 21.65 -27.18 -28.22
CA ARG A 272 21.94 -25.77 -27.88
C ARG A 272 22.85 -25.08 -28.89
N ALA A 273 23.51 -25.82 -29.77
CA ALA A 273 24.30 -25.23 -30.87
C ALA A 273 23.41 -24.59 -31.96
N GLN A 274 22.11 -24.90 -32.00
CA GLN A 274 21.18 -24.32 -32.95
C GLN A 274 20.79 -22.89 -32.53
N GLY A 275 21.14 -21.90 -33.35
CA GLY A 275 20.84 -20.48 -33.09
C GLY A 275 19.34 -20.20 -32.90
N ALA A 276 18.47 -20.92 -33.61
CA ALA A 276 17.01 -20.82 -33.45
C ALA A 276 16.54 -21.29 -32.06
N LEU A 277 17.13 -22.35 -31.52
CA LEU A 277 16.80 -22.88 -30.19
C LEU A 277 17.27 -21.91 -29.08
N GLN A 278 18.44 -21.30 -29.25
CA GLN A 278 18.93 -20.25 -28.34
C GLN A 278 18.06 -18.98 -28.40
N ALA A 279 17.62 -18.57 -29.59
CA ALA A 279 16.74 -17.41 -29.77
C ALA A 279 15.34 -17.64 -29.18
N ALA A 280 14.84 -18.87 -29.22
CA ALA A 280 13.55 -19.26 -28.65
C ALA A 280 13.58 -19.37 -27.11
N MET A 281 14.76 -19.66 -26.52
CA MET A 281 14.91 -19.97 -25.09
C MET A 281 14.27 -18.91 -24.16
N PRO A 282 14.45 -17.59 -24.33
CA PRO A 282 13.85 -16.59 -23.45
C PRO A 282 12.31 -16.62 -23.41
N LEU A 283 11.67 -17.05 -24.49
CA LEU A 283 10.21 -17.17 -24.57
C LEU A 283 9.70 -18.30 -23.68
N TYR A 284 10.37 -19.45 -23.72
CA TYR A 284 10.02 -20.64 -22.92
C TYR A 284 10.44 -20.52 -21.45
N LEU A 285 11.54 -19.82 -21.16
CA LEU A 285 11.97 -19.54 -19.80
C LEU A 285 11.07 -18.52 -19.09
N SER A 286 10.26 -17.75 -19.79
CA SER A 286 9.37 -16.75 -19.16
C SER A 286 8.37 -17.39 -18.19
N GLU A 287 7.90 -18.60 -18.47
CA GLU A 287 7.02 -19.34 -17.56
C GLU A 287 7.79 -19.81 -16.32
N GLU A 288 8.97 -20.39 -16.45
CA GLU A 288 9.79 -20.88 -15.33
C GLU A 288 10.42 -19.74 -14.50
N LEU A 289 10.79 -18.63 -15.14
CA LEU A 289 11.33 -17.43 -14.50
C LEU A 289 10.26 -16.57 -13.84
N SER A 290 9.00 -16.68 -14.27
CA SER A 290 7.91 -16.02 -13.55
C SER A 290 7.80 -16.63 -12.15
N PRO A 291 7.88 -15.82 -11.07
CA PRO A 291 7.95 -16.35 -9.72
C PRO A 291 6.84 -17.39 -9.49
N ARG A 292 7.19 -18.56 -8.94
CA ARG A 292 6.20 -19.62 -8.61
C ARG A 292 5.03 -19.08 -7.76
N PHE A 293 5.28 -17.98 -7.05
CA PHE A 293 4.31 -17.28 -6.19
C PHE A 293 3.69 -16.02 -6.81
N SER A 294 3.84 -15.81 -8.12
CA SER A 294 3.21 -14.69 -8.83
C SER A 294 1.69 -14.73 -8.63
N ARG A 295 1.07 -13.55 -8.59
CA ARG A 295 -0.38 -13.43 -8.40
C ARG A 295 -1.15 -14.20 -9.48
N ALA A 296 -0.68 -14.15 -10.73
CA ALA A 296 -1.30 -14.85 -11.86
C ALA A 296 -1.29 -16.38 -11.67
N LYS A 297 -0.14 -16.98 -11.32
CA LYS A 297 -0.06 -18.43 -11.06
C LYS A 297 -0.89 -18.86 -9.85
N LYS A 298 -0.92 -18.06 -8.78
CA LYS A 298 -1.81 -18.30 -7.62
C LYS A 298 -3.28 -18.26 -8.02
N GLN A 299 -3.67 -17.32 -8.87
CA GLN A 299 -5.04 -17.18 -9.36
C GLN A 299 -5.42 -18.34 -10.27
N SER A 300 -4.56 -18.73 -11.21
CA SER A 300 -4.74 -19.90 -12.08
C SER A 300 -4.88 -21.20 -11.28
N GLY A 301 -4.00 -21.43 -10.30
CA GLY A 301 -4.10 -22.60 -9.42
C GLY A 301 -5.34 -22.58 -8.52
N TRP A 302 -5.82 -21.39 -8.13
CA TRP A 302 -7.07 -21.25 -7.39
C TRP A 302 -8.30 -21.53 -8.27
N THR A 303 -8.33 -21.00 -9.50
CA THR A 303 -9.40 -21.27 -10.46
C THR A 303 -9.46 -22.75 -10.82
N ALA A 304 -8.33 -23.39 -11.10
CA ALA A 304 -8.27 -24.82 -11.43
C ALA A 304 -8.80 -25.72 -10.29
N ARG A 305 -8.53 -25.35 -9.02
CA ARG A 305 -9.10 -26.07 -7.87
C ARG A 305 -10.60 -25.86 -7.74
N ARG A 306 -11.08 -24.64 -8.00
CA ARG A 306 -12.51 -24.31 -7.94
C ARG A 306 -13.29 -25.00 -9.04
N THR A 307 -12.74 -25.09 -10.25
CA THR A 307 -13.36 -25.81 -11.37
C THR A 307 -13.43 -27.30 -11.06
N ALA A 308 -12.32 -27.91 -10.59
CA ALA A 308 -12.31 -29.32 -10.19
C ALA A 308 -13.29 -29.63 -9.02
N GLU A 309 -13.39 -28.75 -8.03
CA GLU A 309 -14.36 -28.86 -6.93
C GLU A 309 -15.82 -28.76 -7.43
N ALA A 310 -16.08 -27.85 -8.38
CA ALA A 310 -17.40 -27.70 -8.99
C ALA A 310 -17.79 -28.92 -9.85
N GLU A 311 -16.86 -29.46 -10.63
CA GLU A 311 -17.04 -30.69 -11.40
C GLU A 311 -17.30 -31.89 -10.49
N ALA A 312 -16.52 -32.07 -9.42
CA ALA A 312 -16.73 -33.12 -8.44
C ALA A 312 -18.09 -32.99 -7.72
N ARG A 313 -18.49 -31.77 -7.37
CA ARG A 313 -19.82 -31.48 -6.81
C ARG A 313 -20.93 -31.88 -7.77
N ALA A 314 -20.80 -31.53 -9.05
CA ALA A 314 -21.80 -31.88 -10.06
C ALA A 314 -21.94 -33.41 -10.24
N VAL A 315 -20.82 -34.14 -10.24
CA VAL A 315 -20.81 -35.61 -10.30
C VAL A 315 -21.48 -36.22 -9.05
N ALA A 316 -21.15 -35.73 -7.85
CA ALA A 316 -21.73 -36.21 -6.60
C ALA A 316 -23.25 -35.97 -6.51
N VAL A 317 -23.69 -34.76 -6.91
CA VAL A 317 -25.11 -34.41 -6.99
C VAL A 317 -25.86 -35.31 -7.96
N LYS A 318 -25.30 -35.51 -9.17
CA LYS A 318 -25.90 -36.39 -10.17
C LYS A 318 -26.01 -37.82 -9.66
N ALA A 319 -24.94 -38.38 -9.08
CA ALA A 319 -24.94 -39.73 -8.53
C ALA A 319 -25.98 -39.91 -7.40
N ALA A 320 -26.16 -38.91 -6.54
CA ALA A 320 -27.17 -38.95 -5.48
C ALA A 320 -28.60 -38.93 -6.03
N VAL A 321 -28.88 -38.11 -7.06
CA VAL A 321 -30.18 -38.08 -7.74
C VAL A 321 -30.44 -39.41 -8.45
N ASP A 322 -29.46 -39.93 -9.19
CA ASP A 322 -29.58 -41.21 -9.90
C ASP A 322 -29.86 -42.37 -8.93
N ALA A 323 -29.17 -42.40 -7.77
CA ALA A 323 -29.41 -43.38 -6.71
C ALA A 323 -30.82 -43.28 -6.12
N TRP A 324 -31.30 -42.06 -5.88
CA TRP A 324 -32.66 -41.81 -5.38
C TRP A 324 -33.73 -42.24 -6.39
N VAL A 325 -33.53 -41.97 -7.68
CA VAL A 325 -34.40 -42.44 -8.76
C VAL A 325 -34.40 -43.98 -8.83
N ALA A 326 -33.22 -44.60 -8.77
CA ALA A 326 -33.08 -46.06 -8.78
C ALA A 326 -33.75 -46.74 -7.57
N SER A 327 -33.76 -46.09 -6.40
CA SER A 327 -34.50 -46.56 -5.22
C SER A 327 -36.02 -46.47 -5.33
N GLY A 328 -36.55 -45.92 -6.43
CA GLY A 328 -37.98 -45.85 -6.70
C GLY A 328 -38.66 -44.60 -6.13
N LYS A 329 -37.94 -43.46 -6.04
CA LYS A 329 -38.44 -42.13 -5.65
C LYS A 329 -39.27 -42.14 -4.35
N ASP A 330 -38.59 -42.01 -3.22
CA ASP A 330 -39.22 -41.99 -1.88
C ASP A 330 -40.08 -43.24 -1.59
N LYS A 331 -39.65 -44.40 -2.11
CA LYS A 331 -40.24 -45.70 -1.81
C LYS A 331 -40.21 -45.94 -0.30
N GLY A 332 -41.39 -46.08 0.31
CA GLY A 332 -41.58 -46.16 1.76
C GLY A 332 -42.23 -44.93 2.40
N LEU A 333 -42.24 -43.77 1.74
CA LEU A 333 -42.98 -42.60 2.23
C LEU A 333 -44.49 -42.85 2.20
N SER A 334 -44.98 -43.51 1.14
CA SER A 334 -46.37 -43.96 1.04
C SER A 334 -46.75 -44.97 2.12
N GLU A 335 -45.84 -45.90 2.43
CA GLU A 335 -46.05 -46.92 3.47
C GLU A 335 -46.05 -46.31 4.87
N LEU A 336 -45.18 -45.33 5.13
CA LEU A 336 -45.15 -44.55 6.37
C LEU A 336 -46.39 -43.66 6.53
N LEU A 337 -46.91 -43.09 5.43
CA LEU A 337 -48.15 -42.31 5.43
C LEU A 337 -49.39 -43.16 5.70
N SER A 338 -49.35 -44.46 5.37
CA SER A 338 -50.43 -45.41 5.67
C SER A 338 -50.36 -46.02 7.07
N ASN A 339 -49.34 -45.69 7.88
CA ASN A 339 -49.18 -46.26 9.21
C ASN A 339 -49.96 -45.43 10.26
N ASP A 340 -51.11 -45.95 10.70
CA ASP A 340 -52.04 -45.31 11.65
C ASP A 340 -51.40 -44.93 13.00
N LEU A 341 -50.24 -45.49 13.35
CA LEU A 341 -49.51 -45.15 14.57
C LEU A 341 -48.88 -43.75 14.52
N ILE A 342 -48.69 -43.19 13.33
CA ILE A 342 -48.09 -41.87 13.12
C ILE A 342 -49.20 -40.93 12.66
N ASN A 343 -49.96 -40.38 13.63
CA ASN A 343 -51.02 -39.41 13.38
C ASN A 343 -50.45 -38.09 12.81
N LEU A 344 -50.20 -38.05 11.50
CA LEU A 344 -49.87 -36.85 10.71
C LEU A 344 -51.12 -36.23 10.07
N ALA A 345 -52.28 -36.40 10.71
CA ALA A 345 -53.55 -35.87 10.23
C ALA A 345 -53.44 -34.35 10.02
N GLY A 346 -53.49 -33.92 8.76
CA GLY A 346 -53.45 -32.51 8.34
C GLY A 346 -52.15 -32.03 7.69
N VAL A 347 -51.07 -32.83 7.67
CA VAL A 347 -49.81 -32.44 7.00
C VAL A 347 -49.74 -33.05 5.60
N GLN A 348 -49.85 -32.21 4.57
CA GLN A 348 -49.65 -32.63 3.18
C GLN A 348 -48.17 -32.86 2.91
N ILE A 349 -47.73 -34.13 2.90
CA ILE A 349 -46.35 -34.47 2.53
C ILE A 349 -46.28 -34.61 1.00
N ARG A 350 -45.48 -33.75 0.36
CA ARG A 350 -45.16 -33.84 -1.06
C ARG A 350 -43.92 -34.72 -1.25
N PRO A 351 -43.84 -35.55 -2.32
CA PRO A 351 -42.62 -36.26 -2.66
C PRO A 351 -41.51 -35.27 -3.00
N ARG A 352 -40.26 -35.61 -2.67
CA ARG A 352 -39.13 -34.73 -2.94
C ARG A 352 -38.94 -34.58 -4.44
N THR A 353 -38.54 -33.39 -4.86
CA THR A 353 -38.17 -33.09 -6.25
C THR A 353 -36.68 -33.39 -6.49
N GLU A 354 -36.29 -33.66 -7.73
CA GLU A 354 -34.89 -33.88 -8.11
C GLU A 354 -33.98 -32.71 -7.70
N ASN A 355 -34.51 -31.48 -7.79
CA ASN A 355 -33.80 -30.28 -7.34
C ASN A 355 -33.56 -30.27 -5.83
N GLU A 356 -34.55 -30.68 -5.02
CA GLU A 356 -34.39 -30.75 -3.56
C GLU A 356 -33.37 -31.82 -3.16
N VAL A 357 -33.40 -32.98 -3.81
CA VAL A 357 -32.41 -34.05 -3.58
C VAL A 357 -31.02 -33.56 -4.00
N GLY A 358 -30.92 -32.88 -5.14
CA GLY A 358 -29.65 -32.33 -5.61
C GLY A 358 -29.10 -31.21 -4.72
N GLU A 359 -29.95 -30.35 -4.14
CA GLU A 359 -29.54 -29.35 -3.16
C GLU A 359 -29.03 -29.98 -1.87
N VAL A 360 -29.74 -30.99 -1.35
CA VAL A 360 -29.33 -31.71 -0.13
C VAL A 360 -28.01 -32.44 -0.35
N ALA A 361 -27.86 -33.14 -1.48
CA ALA A 361 -26.60 -33.79 -1.86
C ALA A 361 -25.45 -32.78 -2.03
N GLY A 362 -25.72 -31.63 -2.63
CA GLY A 362 -24.76 -30.54 -2.76
C GLY A 362 -24.29 -30.01 -1.40
N ARG A 363 -25.20 -29.81 -0.45
CA ARG A 363 -24.86 -29.38 0.92
C ARG A 363 -24.03 -30.45 1.66
N ALA A 364 -24.40 -31.72 1.53
CA ALA A 364 -23.66 -32.83 2.13
C ALA A 364 -22.21 -32.90 1.61
N PHE A 365 -22.02 -32.76 0.29
CA PHE A 365 -20.69 -32.69 -0.33
C PHE A 365 -19.89 -31.47 0.16
N ASP A 366 -20.52 -30.31 0.26
CA ASP A 366 -19.88 -29.09 0.76
C ASP A 366 -19.45 -29.24 2.24
N GLU A 367 -20.24 -29.92 3.06
CA GLU A 367 -19.89 -30.25 4.45
C GLU A 367 -18.74 -31.24 4.56
N GLU A 368 -18.72 -32.28 3.72
CA GLU A 368 -17.64 -33.27 3.67
C GLU A 368 -16.31 -32.59 3.31
N ILE A 369 -16.28 -31.78 2.24
CA ILE A 369 -15.10 -31.01 1.87
C ILE A 369 -14.67 -30.05 2.99
N ARG A 370 -15.62 -29.43 3.69
CA ARG A 370 -15.32 -28.55 4.82
C ARG A 370 -14.65 -29.31 5.97
N LEU A 371 -15.12 -30.51 6.29
CA LEU A 371 -14.53 -31.37 7.32
C LEU A 371 -13.13 -31.84 6.90
N ALA A 372 -12.98 -32.34 5.67
CA ALA A 372 -11.68 -32.73 5.11
C ALA A 372 -10.66 -31.56 5.15
N ARG A 373 -11.09 -30.34 4.78
CA ARG A 373 -10.26 -29.13 4.90
C ARG A 373 -9.88 -28.83 6.34
N ARG A 374 -10.79 -29.02 7.30
CA ARG A 374 -10.55 -28.81 8.73
C ARG A 374 -9.54 -29.83 9.26
N GLU A 375 -9.63 -31.09 8.85
CA GLU A 375 -8.69 -32.15 9.20
C GLU A 375 -7.28 -31.87 8.64
N VAL A 376 -7.18 -31.55 7.35
CA VAL A 376 -5.93 -31.14 6.70
C VAL A 376 -5.30 -29.97 7.45
N LYS A 377 -6.09 -28.95 7.81
CA LYS A 377 -5.62 -27.79 8.58
C LYS A 377 -5.16 -28.19 9.98
N HIS A 378 -5.90 -29.08 10.65
CA HIS A 378 -5.56 -29.58 11.98
C HIS A 378 -4.22 -30.35 11.96
N HIS A 379 -4.05 -31.27 11.02
CA HIS A 379 -2.81 -32.04 10.87
C HIS A 379 -1.62 -31.17 10.43
N ALA A 380 -1.82 -30.24 9.50
CA ALA A 380 -0.78 -29.28 9.09
C ALA A 380 -0.38 -28.33 10.24
N ALA A 381 -1.32 -27.95 11.10
CA ALA A 381 -1.05 -27.18 12.31
C ALA A 381 -0.27 -28.00 13.34
N ALA A 382 -0.57 -29.29 13.47
CA ALA A 382 0.20 -30.26 14.25
C ALA A 382 1.59 -30.56 13.64
N GLY A 383 1.87 -30.08 12.42
CA GLY A 383 3.15 -30.29 11.75
C GLY A 383 3.30 -31.69 11.15
N ARG A 384 2.19 -32.39 10.90
CA ARG A 384 2.16 -33.66 10.16
C ARG A 384 2.17 -33.41 8.66
N VAL A 385 2.71 -34.37 7.91
CA VAL A 385 2.78 -34.37 6.44
C VAL A 385 2.04 -35.62 5.95
N PHE A 386 1.24 -35.47 4.89
CA PHE A 386 0.54 -36.58 4.27
C PHE A 386 1.50 -37.32 3.32
N LYS A 387 1.81 -38.59 3.62
CA LYS A 387 2.66 -39.48 2.82
C LYS A 387 1.99 -40.85 2.74
N ASP A 388 1.95 -41.44 1.56
CA ASP A 388 1.42 -42.80 1.33
C ASP A 388 0.03 -43.04 1.94
N GLY A 389 -0.86 -42.05 1.85
CA GLY A 389 -2.22 -42.13 2.37
C GLY A 389 -2.36 -41.89 3.88
N GLN A 390 -1.28 -41.62 4.61
CA GLN A 390 -1.29 -41.44 6.06
C GLN A 390 -0.64 -40.13 6.52
N TRP A 391 -1.11 -39.62 7.66
CA TRP A 391 -0.55 -38.42 8.30
C TRP A 391 0.64 -38.77 9.19
N VAL A 392 1.86 -38.61 8.67
CA VAL A 392 3.12 -38.90 9.38
C VAL A 392 3.66 -37.63 10.05
N ALA A 393 4.35 -37.76 11.19
CA ALA A 393 5.01 -36.64 11.84
C ALA A 393 6.12 -36.05 10.93
N GLY A 394 6.04 -34.75 10.63
CA GLY A 394 7.10 -34.05 9.92
C GLY A 394 8.05 -33.34 10.88
N ASP A 395 9.15 -32.79 10.35
CA ASP A 395 10.16 -32.04 11.12
C ASP A 395 9.57 -30.91 11.99
N LYS A 396 8.52 -30.25 11.46
CA LYS A 396 7.80 -29.21 12.19
C LYS A 396 7.06 -29.78 13.40
N GLY A 397 6.45 -30.96 13.26
CA GLY A 397 5.80 -31.68 14.36
C GLY A 397 6.79 -32.03 15.46
N ILE A 398 7.93 -32.63 15.08
CA ILE A 398 9.02 -32.97 16.01
C ILE A 398 9.50 -31.73 16.78
N LYS A 399 9.69 -30.60 16.09
CA LYS A 399 10.07 -29.32 16.74
C LYS A 399 8.98 -28.78 17.69
N LEU A 400 7.70 -28.94 17.33
CA LEU A 400 6.58 -28.51 18.17
C LEU A 400 6.46 -29.38 19.44
N GLU A 401 6.63 -30.69 19.31
CA GLU A 401 6.65 -31.62 20.45
C GLU A 401 7.82 -31.36 21.38
N ALA A 402 9.04 -31.18 20.85
CA ALA A 402 10.19 -30.76 21.65
C ALA A 402 9.96 -29.44 22.39
N LYS A 403 9.27 -28.48 21.75
CA LYS A 403 8.89 -27.21 22.37
C LYS A 403 7.84 -27.40 23.48
N ARG A 404 6.85 -28.29 23.30
CA ARG A 404 5.85 -28.64 24.32
C ARG A 404 6.51 -29.30 25.53
N ALA A 405 7.33 -30.34 25.31
CA ALA A 405 8.08 -31.01 26.35
C ALA A 405 9.00 -30.04 27.13
N ARG A 406 9.65 -29.09 26.44
CA ARG A 406 10.45 -28.04 27.12
C ARG A 406 9.59 -27.11 27.99
N LYS A 407 8.38 -26.77 27.56
CA LYS A 407 7.45 -25.94 28.35
C LYS A 407 6.93 -26.71 29.56
N GLU A 408 6.53 -27.96 29.39
CA GLU A 408 6.07 -28.83 30.48
C GLU A 408 7.17 -29.05 31.52
N ARG A 409 8.41 -29.33 31.07
CA ARG A 409 9.56 -29.42 31.99
C ARG A 409 9.78 -28.14 32.79
N LYS A 410 9.63 -26.97 32.16
CA LYS A 410 9.73 -25.68 32.86
C LYS A 410 8.59 -25.49 33.85
N ALA A 411 7.35 -25.82 33.45
CA ALA A 411 6.17 -25.72 34.31
C ALA A 411 6.29 -26.64 35.53
N ARG A 412 6.76 -27.88 35.33
CA ARG A 412 7.02 -28.83 36.42
C ARG A 412 8.09 -28.30 37.37
N LYS A 413 9.23 -27.81 36.85
CA LYS A 413 10.27 -27.18 37.68
C LYS A 413 9.78 -25.96 38.45
N THR A 414 8.87 -25.16 37.87
CA THR A 414 8.27 -24.03 38.61
C THR A 414 7.33 -24.50 39.70
N LEU A 415 6.54 -25.56 39.48
CA LEU A 415 5.69 -26.15 40.51
C LEU A 415 6.53 -26.78 41.63
N GLU A 416 7.56 -27.55 41.29
CA GLU A 416 8.54 -28.10 42.24
C GLU A 416 9.18 -26.96 43.07
N ARG A 417 9.60 -25.86 42.42
CA ARG A 417 10.17 -24.69 43.10
C ARG A 417 9.16 -23.96 44.00
N LEU A 418 7.90 -23.86 43.59
CA LEU A 418 6.82 -23.28 44.40
C LEU A 418 6.48 -24.16 45.61
N GLN A 419 6.55 -25.49 45.45
CA GLN A 419 6.38 -26.44 46.54
C GLN A 419 7.56 -26.43 47.52
N SER A 420 8.79 -26.25 47.01
CA SER A 420 10.01 -26.17 47.82
C SER A 420 10.29 -24.78 48.38
N LEU A 421 9.47 -23.77 48.07
CA LEU A 421 9.62 -22.41 48.56
C LEU A 421 9.17 -22.34 50.02
N THR A 422 10.07 -22.69 50.93
CA THR A 422 9.93 -22.41 52.36
C THR A 422 10.44 -21.00 52.62
N LEU A 423 9.65 -20.18 53.33
CA LEU A 423 10.13 -18.90 53.84
C LEU A 423 11.20 -19.16 54.91
N GLU A 424 12.38 -18.58 54.76
CA GLU A 424 13.36 -18.56 55.84
C GLU A 424 12.84 -17.65 56.96
N ASP A 425 12.94 -18.09 58.21
CA ASP A 425 12.47 -17.33 59.37
C ASP A 425 13.32 -16.05 59.53
N ALA A 426 12.78 -14.91 59.09
CA ALA A 426 13.39 -13.60 59.32
C ALA A 426 12.89 -13.00 60.64
N LYS A 427 13.78 -12.28 61.35
CA LYS A 427 13.57 -11.70 62.69
C LYS A 427 12.28 -10.85 62.85
N ASN A 428 11.71 -10.35 61.76
CA ASN A 428 10.49 -9.50 61.78
C ASN A 428 9.30 -10.13 61.02
N GLN A 429 9.31 -11.44 60.77
CA GLN A 429 8.23 -12.11 60.05
C GLN A 429 7.12 -12.57 61.01
N VAL A 430 5.97 -11.87 60.98
CA VAL A 430 4.77 -12.26 61.72
C VAL A 430 3.94 -13.20 60.84
N VAL A 431 4.11 -14.51 61.01
CA VAL A 431 3.26 -15.52 60.36
C VAL A 431 1.98 -15.69 61.19
N PRO A 432 0.77 -15.47 60.62
CA PRO A 432 -0.49 -15.69 61.31
C PRO A 432 -0.58 -17.11 61.87
N PRO A 433 -1.13 -17.29 63.08
CA PRO A 433 -1.11 -18.57 63.79
C PRO A 433 -1.78 -19.70 63.00
N ASP A 434 -2.81 -19.39 62.21
CA ASP A 434 -3.57 -20.37 61.42
C ASP A 434 -2.77 -21.03 60.28
N VAL A 435 -1.62 -20.45 59.90
CA VAL A 435 -0.79 -20.92 58.78
C VAL A 435 0.53 -21.56 59.26
N ARG A 436 0.80 -21.53 60.57
CA ARG A 436 1.94 -22.26 61.14
C ARG A 436 1.63 -23.75 61.08
N LYS A 437 2.22 -24.46 60.12
CA LYS A 437 2.24 -25.92 60.15
C LYS A 437 2.92 -26.34 61.45
N VAL A 438 2.13 -26.84 62.40
CA VAL A 438 2.62 -27.45 63.64
C VAL A 438 3.49 -28.62 63.23
N GLY A 439 4.75 -28.58 63.66
CA GLY A 439 5.82 -29.43 63.13
C GLY A 439 5.54 -30.93 63.25
N ALA A 440 6.14 -31.67 62.32
CA ALA A 440 6.83 -32.91 62.67
C ALA A 440 8.20 -32.55 63.27
#